data_AF-K2EWB4-F1
#
_entry.id   AF-K2EWB4-F1
#
_cell.length_a   1.000
_cell.length_b   1.000
_cell.length_c   1.000
_cell.angle_alpha   90.00
_cell.angle_beta   90.00
_cell.angle_gamma   90.00
#
_symmetry.space_group_name_H-M   'P 1'
#
loop_
_entity.id
_entity.type
_entity.pdbx_description
1 polymer ?
#
loop_
_entity_poly.entity_id
_entity_poly.type
_entity_poly.pdbx_seq_one_letter_code
_entity_poly.pdbx_strand_id
1 'polypeptide(L)'
;MSIILGFIFGYIVSEAYERIGLNFTKKMGITGLIVFGYRLHHSLYGLIIIIIGLLFNNLTNPLLLISIGLGNIIQHYFSGDGLVFITKEKNK
;
A
#
# COMPACT_ATOMS: atom_id res chain seq x y z
N MET A 1 -19.12 3.09 10.05
CA MET A 1 -18.06 2.13 9.67
C MET A 1 -16.99 2.18 10.74
N SER A 2 -16.65 1.07 11.42
CA SER A 2 -15.68 1.11 12.52
C SER A 2 -14.25 1.25 11.99
N ILE A 3 -13.42 2.02 12.69
CA ILE A 3 -11.99 2.22 12.40
C ILE A 3 -11.27 0.86 12.24
N ILE A 4 -11.62 -0.09 13.11
CA ILE A 4 -11.12 -1.47 13.10
C ILE A 4 -11.42 -2.18 11.78
N LEU A 5 -12.65 -2.05 11.25
CA LEU A 5 -13.00 -2.64 9.95
C LEU A 5 -12.20 -2.02 8.82
N GLY A 6 -11.95 -0.70 8.85
CA GLY A 6 -11.09 -0.05 7.86
C GLY A 6 -9.65 -0.56 7.91
N PHE A 7 -9.10 -0.74 9.11
CA PHE A 7 -7.77 -1.31 9.29
C PHE A 7 -7.67 -2.74 8.75
N ILE A 8 -8.59 -3.61 9.17
CA ILE A 8 -8.65 -5.01 8.71
C ILE A 8 -8.83 -5.07 7.20
N PHE A 9 -9.69 -4.20 6.65
CA PHE A 9 -9.91 -4.12 5.21
C PHE A 9 -8.62 -3.72 4.46
N GLY A 10 -7.95 -2.66 4.90
CA GLY A 10 -6.68 -2.23 4.30
C GLY A 10 -5.61 -3.32 4.35
N TYR A 11 -5.51 -4.03 5.47
CA TYR A 11 -4.58 -5.15 5.62
C TYR A 11 -4.91 -6.30 4.66
N ILE A 12 -6.15 -6.78 4.64
CA ILE A 12 -6.57 -7.92 3.81
C ILE A 12 -6.43 -7.60 2.32
N VAL A 13 -6.78 -6.38 1.90
CA VAL A 13 -6.64 -5.97 0.50
C VAL A 13 -5.18 -5.96 0.07
N SER A 14 -4.27 -5.44 0.90
CA SER A 14 -2.84 -5.50 0.61
C SER A 14 -2.30 -6.93 0.56
N GLU A 15 -2.73 -7.79 1.48
CA GLU A 15 -2.35 -9.20 1.50
C GLU A 15 -2.83 -9.93 0.23
N ALA A 16 -4.07 -9.66 -0.21
CA ALA A 16 -4.60 -10.21 -1.45
C ALA A 16 -3.83 -9.71 -2.68
N TYR A 17 -3.49 -8.42 -2.71
CA TYR A 17 -2.66 -7.84 -3.77
C TYR A 17 -1.29 -8.51 -3.85
N GLU A 18 -0.64 -8.74 -2.72
CA GLU A 18 0.66 -9.41 -2.69
C GLU A 18 0.55 -10.88 -3.11
N ARG A 19 -0.39 -11.65 -2.55
CA ARG A 19 -0.49 -13.08 -2.84
C ARG A 19 -0.98 -13.38 -4.25
N ILE A 20 -1.88 -12.56 -4.79
CA ILE A 20 -2.51 -12.82 -6.08
C ILE A 20 -1.84 -11.97 -7.16
N GLY A 21 -1.74 -10.66 -6.92
CA GLY A 21 -1.19 -9.69 -7.85
C GLY A 21 0.29 -9.92 -8.12
N LEU A 22 1.14 -9.98 -7.08
CA LEU A 22 2.58 -10.16 -7.30
C LEU A 22 2.93 -11.54 -7.87
N ASN A 23 2.18 -12.59 -7.54
CA ASN A 23 2.39 -13.91 -8.15
C ASN A 23 2.04 -13.90 -9.65
N PHE A 24 1.00 -13.18 -10.04
CA PHE A 24 0.64 -13.01 -11.45
C PHE A 24 1.68 -12.15 -12.19
N THR A 25 2.08 -11.01 -11.62
CA THR A 25 3.04 -10.11 -12.28
C THR A 25 4.45 -10.69 -12.34
N LYS A 26 4.89 -11.45 -11.30
CA LYS A 26 6.16 -12.20 -11.32
C LYS A 26 6.20 -13.21 -12.47
N LYS A 27 5.10 -13.93 -12.74
CA LYS A 27 5.00 -14.84 -13.90
C LYS A 27 5.11 -14.11 -15.24
N MET A 28 4.72 -12.84 -15.29
CA MET A 28 4.85 -11.99 -16.47
C MET A 28 6.17 -11.21 -16.54
N GLY A 29 7.10 -11.42 -15.59
CA GLY A 29 8.36 -10.67 -15.51
C GLY A 29 8.22 -9.23 -15.02
N ILE A 30 7.02 -8.80 -14.59
CA ILE A 30 6.76 -7.46 -14.07
C ILE A 30 6.97 -7.50 -12.56
N THR A 31 8.10 -6.95 -12.10
CA THR A 31 8.47 -7.02 -10.68
C THR A 31 7.96 -5.85 -9.83
N GLY A 32 7.32 -4.84 -10.43
CA GLY A 32 6.76 -3.69 -9.72
C GLY A 32 6.65 -2.46 -10.61
N LEU A 33 6.01 -1.41 -10.12
CA LEU A 33 5.94 -0.13 -10.83
C LEU A 33 7.27 0.63 -10.61
N ILE A 34 8.00 0.87 -11.71
CA ILE A 34 9.25 1.62 -11.70
C ILE A 34 9.02 2.96 -12.40
N VAL A 35 9.32 4.05 -11.72
CA VAL A 35 9.17 5.42 -12.21
C VAL A 35 10.50 6.14 -12.04
N PHE A 36 11.08 6.65 -13.13
CA PHE A 36 12.39 7.34 -13.14
C PHE A 36 13.53 6.58 -12.41
N GLY A 37 13.56 5.24 -12.52
CA GLY A 37 14.57 4.41 -11.84
C GLY A 37 14.30 4.16 -10.35
N TYR A 38 13.10 4.49 -9.87
CA TYR A 38 12.66 4.19 -8.51
C TYR A 38 11.50 3.19 -8.53
N ARG A 39 11.62 2.12 -7.76
CA ARG A 39 10.58 1.14 -7.52
C ARG A 39 9.64 1.65 -6.44
N LEU A 40 8.35 1.67 -6.74
CA LEU A 40 7.29 2.08 -5.84
C LEU A 40 6.71 0.85 -5.12
N HIS A 41 6.64 0.91 -3.80
CA HIS A 41 6.07 -0.14 -2.95
C HIS A 41 4.59 0.13 -2.70
N HIS A 42 3.79 -0.92 -2.45
CA HIS A 42 2.35 -0.74 -2.23
C HIS A 42 2.00 -0.02 -0.93
N SER A 43 2.91 0.02 0.03
CA SER A 43 2.84 0.90 1.22
C SER A 43 2.73 2.38 0.85
N LEU A 44 3.24 2.81 -0.32
CA LEU A 44 3.08 4.17 -0.83
C LEU A 44 1.61 4.50 -1.10
N TYR A 45 0.82 3.52 -1.57
CA TYR A 45 -0.62 3.71 -1.73
C TYR A 45 -1.31 3.90 -0.38
N GLY A 46 -0.87 3.17 0.66
CA GLY A 46 -1.34 3.41 2.03
C GLY A 46 -1.08 4.84 2.50
N LEU A 47 0.11 5.38 2.22
CA LEU A 47 0.46 6.76 2.54
C LEU A 47 -0.39 7.77 1.75
N ILE A 48 -0.62 7.54 0.46
CA ILE A 48 -1.47 8.40 -0.38
C ILE A 48 -2.92 8.41 0.15
N ILE A 49 -3.46 7.26 0.55
CA ILE A 49 -4.81 7.16 1.13
C ILE A 49 -4.91 7.97 2.43
N ILE A 50 -3.88 7.92 3.30
CA ILE A 50 -3.82 8.74 4.52
C ILE A 50 -3.84 10.23 4.16
N ILE A 51 -3.01 10.65 3.20
CA ILE A 51 -2.96 12.06 2.75
C ILE A 51 -4.31 12.52 2.20
N ILE A 52 -4.97 11.71 1.38
CA ILE A 52 -6.31 12.00 0.86
C ILE A 52 -7.31 12.14 2.01
N GLY A 53 -7.27 11.23 2.99
CA GLY A 53 -8.14 11.31 4.17
C GLY A 53 -7.94 12.59 4.97
N LEU A 54 -6.70 13.07 5.10
CA LEU A 54 -6.38 14.32 5.80
C LEU A 54 -6.80 15.57 5.02
N LEU A 55 -6.64 15.58 3.70
CA LEU A 55 -6.92 16.75 2.86
C LEU A 55 -8.41 16.90 2.49
N PHE A 56 -9.15 15.80 2.38
CA PHE A 56 -10.54 15.78 1.92
C PHE A 56 -11.52 15.33 3.01
N ASN A 57 -11.37 15.88 4.21
CA ASN A 57 -12.21 15.56 5.38
C ASN A 57 -13.72 15.84 5.18
N ASN A 58 -14.08 16.70 4.22
CA ASN A 58 -15.47 17.09 3.94
C ASN A 58 -16.22 16.11 3.03
N LEU A 59 -15.52 15.25 2.29
CA LEU A 59 -16.12 14.36 1.29
C LEU A 59 -16.17 12.89 1.74
N THR A 60 -15.37 12.52 2.74
CA THR A 60 -15.19 11.13 3.17
C THR A 60 -14.84 11.09 4.65
N ASN A 61 -15.14 9.97 5.33
CA ASN A 61 -14.75 9.79 6.73
C ASN A 61 -13.21 9.67 6.82
N PRO A 62 -12.51 10.69 7.34
CA PRO A 62 -11.06 10.76 7.28
C PRO A 62 -10.42 9.64 8.13
N LEU A 63 -11.03 9.31 9.27
CA LEU A 63 -10.55 8.26 10.17
C LEU A 63 -10.61 6.88 9.51
N LEU A 64 -11.61 6.63 8.67
CA LEU A 64 -11.73 5.38 7.93
C LEU A 64 -10.61 5.25 6.88
N LEU A 65 -10.33 6.32 6.13
CA LEU A 65 -9.25 6.32 5.13
C LEU A 65 -7.89 6.18 5.80
N ILE A 66 -7.66 6.91 6.90
CA ILE A 66 -6.44 6.77 7.69
C ILE A 66 -6.28 5.33 8.18
N SER A 67 -7.34 4.70 8.69
CA SER A 67 -7.24 3.31 9.17
C SER A 67 -6.99 2.30 8.06
N ILE A 68 -7.59 2.48 6.88
CA ILE A 68 -7.28 1.68 5.68
C ILE A 68 -5.82 1.83 5.27
N GLY A 69 -5.31 3.06 5.21
CA GLY A 69 -3.93 3.32 4.83
C GLY A 69 -2.94 2.73 5.84
N LEU A 70 -3.23 2.80 7.14
CA LEU A 70 -2.44 2.15 8.18
C LEU A 70 -2.45 0.62 8.05
N GLY A 71 -3.62 0.01 7.76
CA GLY A 71 -3.71 -1.43 7.52
C GLY A 71 -2.80 -1.88 6.37
N ASN A 72 -2.78 -1.11 5.29
CA ASN A 72 -1.91 -1.36 4.14
C ASN A 72 -0.42 -1.26 4.49
N ILE A 73 -0.01 -0.18 5.17
CA ILE A 73 1.39 0.04 5.57
C ILE A 73 1.87 -1.05 6.53
N ILE A 74 1.04 -1.44 7.50
CA ILE A 74 1.39 -2.49 8.47
C ILE A 74 1.53 -3.84 7.78
N GLN A 75 0.63 -4.18 6.84
CA GLN A 75 0.77 -5.41 6.07
C GLN A 75 2.12 -5.45 5.35
N HIS A 76 2.48 -4.38 4.63
CA HIS A 76 3.76 -4.30 3.91
C HIS A 76 4.97 -4.44 4.85
N TYR A 77 4.92 -3.81 6.02
CA TYR A 77 5.96 -3.95 7.03
C TYR A 77 6.19 -5.42 7.43
N PHE A 78 5.12 -6.19 7.62
CA PHE A 78 5.19 -7.60 7.99
C PHE A 78 5.52 -8.54 6.82
N SER A 79 5.36 -8.09 5.57
CA SER A 79 5.73 -8.87 4.37
C SER A 79 7.24 -8.98 4.13
N GLY A 80 8.05 -8.20 4.85
CA GLY A 80 9.51 -8.42 4.94
C GLY A 80 10.40 -7.29 4.42
N ASP A 81 9.84 -6.26 3.77
CA ASP A 81 10.61 -5.09 3.31
C ASP A 81 10.71 -3.97 4.37
N GLY A 82 10.01 -4.11 5.50
CA GLY A 82 9.94 -3.09 6.55
C GLY A 82 9.16 -1.85 6.12
N LEU A 83 9.41 -0.69 6.74
CA LEU A 83 8.70 0.56 6.43
C LEU A 83 9.35 1.27 5.23
N VAL A 84 9.14 0.72 4.03
CA VAL A 84 9.77 1.20 2.80
C VAL A 84 8.70 1.59 1.79
N PHE A 85 8.74 2.81 1.27
CA PHE A 85 7.77 3.32 0.29
C PHE A 85 8.33 3.36 -1.13
N ILE A 86 9.61 3.69 -1.26
CA ILE A 86 10.29 3.89 -2.53
C ILE A 86 11.72 3.35 -2.36
N THR A 87 12.19 2.57 -3.32
CA THR A 87 13.59 2.12 -3.39
C THR A 87 14.19 2.48 -4.73
N LYS A 88 15.46 2.91 -4.74
CA LYS A 88 16.19 3.10 -6.00
C LYS A 88 16.39 1.72 -6.65
N GLU A 89 15.95 1.58 -7.89
CA GLU A 89 16.24 0.39 -8.67
C GLU A 89 17.76 0.40 -8.93
N LYS A 90 18.45 -0.62 -8.43
CA LYS A 90 19.86 -0.80 -8.79
C LYS A 90 19.85 -1.26 -10.25
N ASN A 91 20.35 -0.41 -11.15
CA ASN A 91 20.60 -0.80 -12.55
C ASN A 91 21.32 -2.15 -12.55
N LYS A 92 20.70 -3.17 -13.15
CA LYS A 92 21.42 -4.35 -13.62
C LYS A 92 22.10 -4.01 -14.92
#